data_AF-A0A1G2URE7-F1
#
_entry.id   AF-A0A1G2URE7-F1
#
_cell.length_a   1.000
_cell.length_b   1.000
_cell.length_c   1.000
_cell.angle_alpha   90.00
_cell.angle_beta   90.00
_cell.angle_gamma   90.00
#
_symmetry.space_group_name_H-M   'P 1'
#
loop_
_entity.id
_entity.type
_entity.pdbx_description
1 polymer ?
#
loop_
_entity_poly.entity_id
_entity_poly.type
_entity_poly.pdbx_seq_one_letter_code
_entity_poly.pdbx_strand_id
1 'polypeptide(L)'
;MAEEQNKENLIARIDELESQVTNLEKDLIHDSLTSLKTRAFFEEESKVYLDMVRNLSAGKRKNWFGFKNISFLFFDIDHFKKVNDTYGHDVGDVVLKKVAKTIHQSLRVGDTAARWGGEEMVASLLGADINDAQIKADDIRKKIEELHFDEAKNLKVTISVGVVSSEAASGFEDLMKKADEALYKSKQTGRNKVTVYSKV
;
A
#
# COMPACT_ATOMS: atom_id res chain seq x y z
N MET A 1 10.77 18.74 -49.11
CA MET A 1 9.37 18.23 -49.16
C MET A 1 9.31 16.79 -48.63
N ALA A 2 9.85 15.78 -49.31
CA ALA A 2 9.83 14.38 -48.81
C ALA A 2 10.64 14.17 -47.51
N GLU A 3 11.77 14.88 -47.38
CA GLU A 3 12.64 14.82 -46.20
C GLU A 3 12.04 15.54 -44.98
N GLU A 4 11.31 16.63 -45.22
CA GLU A 4 10.52 17.37 -44.22
C GLU A 4 9.38 16.49 -43.68
N GLN A 5 8.62 15.86 -44.58
CA GLN A 5 7.54 14.93 -44.23
C GLN A 5 8.06 13.72 -43.44
N ASN A 6 9.24 13.20 -43.81
CA ASN A 6 9.87 12.11 -43.08
C ASN A 6 10.29 12.52 -41.67
N LYS A 7 10.81 13.75 -41.51
CA LYS A 7 11.18 14.32 -40.20
C LYS A 7 9.95 14.55 -39.32
N GLU A 8 8.86 15.07 -39.87
CA GLU A 8 7.59 15.23 -39.15
C GLU A 8 7.01 13.89 -38.70
N ASN A 9 7.04 12.87 -39.56
CA ASN A 9 6.60 11.52 -39.21
C ASN A 9 7.48 10.89 -38.12
N LEU A 10 8.80 11.13 -38.14
CA LEU A 10 9.73 10.68 -37.10
C LEU A 10 9.45 11.34 -35.75
N ILE A 11 9.19 12.66 -35.73
CA ILE A 11 8.85 13.39 -34.49
C ILE A 11 7.53 12.87 -33.91
N ALA A 12 6.49 12.74 -34.74
CA ALA A 12 5.20 12.21 -34.29
C ALA A 12 5.34 10.78 -33.72
N ARG A 13 6.22 9.96 -34.30
CA ARG A 13 6.49 8.61 -33.80
C ARG A 13 7.26 8.61 -32.48
N ILE A 14 8.19 9.54 -32.28
CA ILE A 14 8.91 9.71 -31.00
C ILE A 14 7.92 10.09 -29.90
N ASP A 15 7.08 11.10 -30.14
CA ASP A 15 6.07 11.55 -29.17
C ASP A 15 5.09 10.41 -28.79
N GLU A 16 4.69 9.60 -29.78
CA GLU A 16 3.86 8.42 -29.54
C GLU A 16 4.56 7.39 -28.64
N LEU A 17 5.84 7.10 -28.91
CA LEU A 17 6.64 6.16 -28.13
C LEU A 17 6.87 6.67 -26.70
N GLU A 18 7.15 7.96 -26.51
CA GLU A 18 7.31 8.59 -25.19
C GLU A 18 6.01 8.50 -24.37
N SER A 19 4.86 8.72 -25.01
CA SER A 19 3.55 8.54 -24.39
C SER A 19 3.29 7.09 -23.99
N GLN A 20 3.64 6.13 -24.85
CA GLN A 20 3.52 4.70 -24.54
C GLN A 20 4.41 4.29 -23.37
N VAL A 21 5.66 4.74 -23.33
CA VAL A 21 6.58 4.49 -22.21
C VAL A 21 6.01 5.07 -20.90
N THR A 22 5.53 6.31 -20.93
CA THR A 22 4.94 6.97 -19.76
C THR A 22 3.73 6.20 -19.21
N ASN A 23 2.86 5.70 -20.11
CA ASN A 23 1.71 4.90 -19.69
C ASN A 23 2.12 3.55 -19.11
N LEU A 24 3.10 2.87 -19.72
CA LEU A 24 3.65 1.61 -19.21
C LEU A 24 4.29 1.78 -17.83
N GLU A 25 5.03 2.88 -17.62
CA GLU A 25 5.59 3.21 -16.30
C GLU A 25 4.48 3.43 -15.28
N LYS A 26 3.42 4.16 -15.66
CA LYS A 26 2.28 4.39 -14.76
C LYS A 26 1.59 3.09 -14.38
N ASP A 27 1.36 2.18 -15.32
CA ASP A 27 0.70 0.89 -15.06
C ASP A 27 1.59 -0.08 -14.27
N LEU A 28 2.91 0.03 -14.42
CA LEU A 28 3.87 -0.73 -13.62
C LEU A 28 3.88 -0.24 -12.17
N ILE A 29 3.79 1.08 -11.97
CA ILE A 29 3.92 1.70 -10.65
C ILE A 29 2.58 1.72 -9.92
N HIS A 30 1.46 1.97 -10.59
CA HIS A 30 0.16 2.19 -9.99
C HIS A 30 -0.90 1.15 -10.40
N ASP A 31 -1.67 0.67 -9.41
CA ASP A 31 -2.85 -0.15 -9.62
C ASP A 31 -3.95 0.65 -10.33
N SER A 32 -4.47 0.09 -11.42
CA SER A 32 -5.44 0.76 -12.30
C SER A 32 -6.78 1.07 -11.63
N LEU A 33 -7.19 0.28 -10.63
CA LEU A 33 -8.46 0.48 -9.93
C LEU A 33 -8.35 1.52 -8.83
N THR A 34 -7.30 1.45 -8.01
CA THR A 34 -7.17 2.19 -6.75
C THR A 34 -6.20 3.38 -6.82
N SER A 35 -5.36 3.44 -7.87
CA SER A 35 -4.24 4.39 -8.01
C SER A 35 -3.15 4.28 -6.92
N LEU A 36 -3.27 3.33 -5.98
CA LEU A 36 -2.17 2.97 -5.08
C LEU A 36 -1.02 2.36 -5.86
N LYS A 37 0.14 2.19 -5.24
CA LYS A 37 1.24 1.51 -5.92
C LYS A 37 0.90 0.03 -6.15
N THR A 38 1.50 -0.59 -7.17
CA THR A 38 1.40 -2.04 -7.38
C THR A 38 2.20 -2.78 -6.31
N ARG A 39 1.83 -4.04 -6.07
CA ARG A 39 2.61 -4.95 -5.21
C ARG A 39 4.09 -4.97 -5.62
N ALA A 40 4.37 -5.19 -6.90
CA ALA A 40 5.74 -5.30 -7.41
C ALA A 40 6.58 -4.05 -7.08
N PHE A 41 6.02 -2.87 -7.31
CA PHE A 41 6.71 -1.63 -6.98
C PHE A 41 6.94 -1.48 -5.46
N PHE A 42 5.92 -1.81 -4.65
CA PHE A 42 6.02 -1.75 -3.20
C PHE A 42 7.13 -2.64 -2.64
N GLU A 43 7.22 -3.88 -3.14
CA GLU A 43 8.25 -4.83 -2.70
C GLU A 43 9.66 -4.27 -2.97
N GLU A 44 9.91 -3.79 -4.19
CA GLU A 44 11.22 -3.25 -4.57
C GLU A 44 11.57 -1.99 -3.79
N GLU A 45 10.63 -1.04 -3.66
CA GLU A 45 10.86 0.18 -2.89
C GLU A 45 11.11 -0.11 -1.41
N SER A 46 10.36 -1.05 -0.83
CA SER A 46 10.51 -1.44 0.58
C SER A 46 11.86 -2.10 0.86
N LYS A 47 12.35 -2.95 -0.05
CA LYS A 47 13.69 -3.56 0.05
C LYS A 47 14.78 -2.49 0.04
N VAL A 48 14.67 -1.50 -0.84
CA VAL A 48 15.60 -0.36 -0.90
C VAL A 48 15.64 0.39 0.43
N TYR A 49 14.48 0.71 1.01
CA TYR A 49 14.44 1.42 2.29
C TYR A 49 14.97 0.57 3.46
N LEU A 50 14.67 -0.73 3.49
CA LEU A 50 15.20 -1.64 4.51
C LEU A 50 16.73 -1.74 4.45
N ASP A 51 17.30 -1.81 3.26
CA ASP A 51 18.75 -1.81 3.07
C ASP A 51 19.38 -0.48 3.49
N MET A 52 18.71 0.65 3.29
CA MET A 52 19.15 1.94 3.83
C MET A 52 19.19 1.93 5.36
N VAL A 53 18.13 1.44 6.03
CA VAL A 53 18.04 1.37 7.49
C VAL A 53 19.08 0.43 8.10
N ARG A 54 19.35 -0.71 7.45
CA ARG A 54 20.40 -1.65 7.85
C ARG A 54 21.79 -1.02 7.81
N ASN A 55 22.11 -0.33 6.72
CA ASN A 55 23.43 0.29 6.53
C ASN A 55 23.69 1.45 7.50
N LEU A 56 22.65 2.18 7.92
CA LEU A 56 22.75 3.19 8.97
C LEU A 56 23.05 2.56 10.34
N SER A 57 22.36 1.47 10.67
CA SER A 57 22.55 0.76 11.94
C SER A 57 23.95 0.15 12.07
N ALA A 58 24.59 -0.19 10.95
CA ALA A 58 25.95 -0.74 10.89
C ALA A 58 27.08 0.33 10.96
N GLY A 59 26.76 1.61 11.17
CA GLY A 59 27.75 2.70 11.33
C GLY A 59 28.50 3.08 10.05
N LYS A 60 28.06 2.62 8.86
CA LYS A 60 28.77 2.80 7.59
C LYS A 60 28.37 4.04 6.80
N ARG A 61 27.33 4.79 7.19
CA ARG A 61 26.92 6.05 6.53
C ARG A 61 26.50 7.10 7.55
N LYS A 62 27.14 8.28 7.49
CA LYS A 62 26.70 9.50 8.19
C LYS A 62 25.40 10.01 7.53
N ASN A 63 24.28 9.91 8.26
CA ASN A 63 23.07 10.75 8.18
C ASN A 63 22.62 11.31 6.81
N TRP A 64 22.25 10.46 5.83
CA TRP A 64 21.51 10.98 4.66
C TRP A 64 19.97 10.93 4.86
N PHE A 65 19.43 9.89 5.51
CA PHE A 65 18.00 9.81 5.87
C PHE A 65 17.88 9.36 7.33
N GLY A 66 17.37 10.22 8.21
CA GLY A 66 17.46 10.07 9.68
C GLY A 66 16.56 9.03 10.33
N PHE A 67 16.11 7.99 9.63
CA PHE A 67 15.17 7.00 10.13
C PHE A 67 15.87 5.69 10.54
N LYS A 68 15.49 5.12 11.68
CA LYS A 68 16.14 3.92 12.27
C LYS A 68 15.34 2.62 12.07
N ASN A 69 14.13 2.73 11.56
CA ASN A 69 13.18 1.64 11.43
C ASN A 69 12.15 1.97 10.33
N ILE A 70 11.47 0.93 9.88
CA ILE A 70 10.33 0.99 8.97
C ILE A 70 9.28 0.07 9.55
N SER A 71 8.05 0.56 9.67
CA SER A 71 6.92 -0.29 10.06
C SER A 71 6.06 -0.61 8.85
N PHE A 72 5.52 -1.82 8.81
CA PHE A 72 4.63 -2.30 7.77
C PHE A 72 3.23 -2.53 8.34
N LEU A 73 2.25 -2.05 7.60
CA LEU A 73 0.83 -2.28 7.86
C LEU A 73 0.28 -3.18 6.75
N PHE A 74 -0.45 -4.22 7.12
CA PHE A 74 -1.13 -5.12 6.19
C PHE A 74 -2.63 -5.07 6.48
N PHE A 75 -3.38 -4.61 5.50
CA PHE A 75 -4.83 -4.38 5.56
C PHE A 75 -5.58 -5.42 4.75
N ASP A 76 -6.76 -5.78 5.23
CA ASP A 76 -7.75 -6.55 4.47
C ASP A 76 -9.16 -6.07 4.80
N ILE A 77 -9.99 -5.97 3.75
CA ILE A 77 -11.38 -5.54 3.89
C ILE A 77 -12.23 -6.71 4.42
N ASP A 78 -12.78 -6.50 5.61
CA ASP A 78 -13.55 -7.53 6.29
C ASP A 78 -14.80 -7.91 5.49
N HIS A 79 -14.95 -9.21 5.22
CA HIS A 79 -16.11 -9.76 4.50
C HIS A 79 -16.32 -9.18 3.10
N PHE A 80 -15.27 -8.77 2.39
CA PHE A 80 -15.38 -8.16 1.06
C PHE A 80 -16.11 -9.05 0.05
N LYS A 81 -15.90 -10.37 0.07
CA LYS A 81 -16.69 -11.31 -0.75
C LYS A 81 -18.21 -11.14 -0.54
N LYS A 82 -18.67 -10.97 0.70
CA LYS A 82 -20.09 -10.75 1.01
C LYS A 82 -20.59 -9.44 0.43
N VAL A 83 -19.74 -8.41 0.35
CA VAL A 83 -20.07 -7.14 -0.30
C VAL A 83 -20.33 -7.37 -1.78
N ASN A 84 -19.43 -8.06 -2.49
CA ASN A 84 -19.62 -8.41 -3.90
C ASN A 84 -20.86 -9.28 -4.12
N ASP A 85 -21.05 -10.31 -3.30
CA ASP A 85 -22.18 -11.23 -3.42
C ASP A 85 -23.54 -10.52 -3.17
N THR A 86 -23.57 -9.46 -2.36
CA THR A 86 -24.81 -8.74 -1.98
C THR A 86 -25.09 -7.54 -2.89
N TYR A 87 -24.07 -6.78 -3.26
CA TYR A 87 -24.22 -5.49 -3.94
C TYR A 87 -23.63 -5.46 -5.35
N GLY A 88 -22.97 -6.54 -5.78
CA GLY A 88 -22.31 -6.64 -7.07
C GLY A 88 -20.89 -6.08 -7.08
N HIS A 89 -20.13 -6.46 -8.12
CA HIS A 89 -18.73 -6.08 -8.27
C HIS A 89 -18.52 -4.57 -8.45
N ASP A 90 -19.46 -3.86 -9.08
CA ASP A 90 -19.37 -2.41 -9.24
C ASP A 90 -19.32 -1.68 -7.89
N VAL A 91 -20.12 -2.13 -6.92
CA VAL A 91 -20.07 -1.59 -5.55
C VAL A 91 -18.80 -2.04 -4.82
N GLY A 92 -18.33 -3.26 -5.06
CA GLY A 92 -17.03 -3.73 -4.57
C GLY A 92 -15.88 -2.83 -5.03
N ASP A 93 -15.86 -2.43 -6.28
CA ASP A 93 -14.86 -1.53 -6.86
C ASP A 93 -14.92 -0.14 -6.22
N VAL A 94 -16.12 0.40 -5.95
CA VAL A 94 -16.28 1.65 -5.20
C VAL A 94 -15.72 1.53 -3.79
N VAL A 95 -15.96 0.40 -3.12
CA VAL A 95 -15.41 0.10 -1.79
C VAL A 95 -13.88 0.09 -1.82
N LEU A 96 -13.28 -0.64 -2.75
CA LEU A 96 -11.82 -0.70 -2.91
C LEU A 96 -11.23 0.70 -3.13
N LYS A 97 -11.82 1.49 -4.02
CA LYS A 97 -11.39 2.87 -4.30
C LYS A 97 -11.47 3.78 -3.06
N LYS A 98 -12.58 3.76 -2.33
CA LYS A 98 -12.76 4.60 -1.13
C LYS A 98 -11.82 4.17 0.00
N VAL A 99 -11.65 2.87 0.23
CA VAL A 99 -10.71 2.34 1.24
C VAL A 99 -9.28 2.74 0.88
N ALA A 100 -8.85 2.47 -0.36
CA ALA A 100 -7.52 2.83 -0.84
C ALA A 100 -7.23 4.33 -0.71
N LYS A 101 -8.18 5.19 -1.11
CA LYS A 101 -8.07 6.64 -0.97
C LYS A 101 -7.93 7.05 0.50
N THR A 102 -8.70 6.43 1.40
CA THR A 102 -8.65 6.72 2.84
C THR A 102 -7.31 6.34 3.47
N ILE A 103 -6.75 5.18 3.06
CA ILE A 103 -5.40 4.77 3.45
C ILE A 103 -4.41 5.84 2.97
N HIS A 104 -4.39 6.13 1.67
CA HIS A 104 -3.43 7.07 1.08
C HIS A 104 -3.47 8.47 1.72
N GLN A 105 -4.66 9.02 1.95
CA GLN A 105 -4.84 10.34 2.57
C GLN A 105 -4.46 10.38 4.05
N SER A 106 -4.36 9.23 4.71
CA SER A 106 -3.98 9.13 6.13
C SER A 106 -2.47 8.99 6.33
N LEU A 107 -1.73 8.74 5.25
CA LEU A 107 -0.27 8.62 5.23
C LEU A 107 0.39 9.98 5.00
N ARG A 108 1.61 10.16 5.54
CA ARG A 108 2.42 11.36 5.29
C ARG A 108 3.21 11.22 4.00
N VAL A 109 3.76 12.34 3.54
CA VAL A 109 4.77 12.35 2.48
C VAL A 109 5.96 11.47 2.92
N GLY A 110 6.34 10.54 2.05
CA GLY A 110 7.44 9.58 2.29
C GLY A 110 6.97 8.19 2.72
N ASP A 111 5.76 8.06 3.27
CA ASP A 111 5.15 6.74 3.47
C ASP A 111 4.57 6.24 2.14
N THR A 112 4.52 4.92 1.96
CA THR A 112 3.99 4.30 0.75
C THR A 112 2.78 3.44 1.08
N ALA A 113 1.74 3.48 0.23
CA ALA A 113 0.67 2.48 0.20
C ALA A 113 0.60 1.78 -1.16
N ALA A 114 0.24 0.51 -1.13
CA ALA A 114 0.09 -0.33 -2.32
C ALA A 114 -1.09 -1.28 -2.20
N ARG A 115 -1.62 -1.70 -3.36
CA ARG A 115 -2.56 -2.81 -3.43
C ARG A 115 -1.77 -4.11 -3.56
N TRP A 116 -1.94 -4.99 -2.57
CA TRP A 116 -1.20 -6.24 -2.47
C TRP A 116 -1.90 -7.40 -3.18
N GLY A 117 -3.23 -7.42 -3.09
CA GLY A 117 -4.09 -8.46 -3.65
C GLY A 117 -5.47 -7.93 -4.03
N GLY A 118 -6.46 -8.81 -4.12
CA GLY A 118 -7.83 -8.46 -4.51
C GLY A 118 -8.46 -7.43 -3.58
N GLU A 119 -8.49 -7.72 -2.29
CA GLU A 119 -9.05 -6.88 -1.21
C GLU A 119 -8.01 -6.48 -0.15
N GLU A 120 -6.74 -6.72 -0.47
CA GLU A 120 -5.59 -6.56 0.42
C GLU A 120 -4.79 -5.32 0.02
N MET A 121 -4.43 -4.51 1.01
CA MET A 121 -3.54 -3.36 0.85
C MET A 121 -2.41 -3.44 1.85
N VAL A 122 -1.30 -2.77 1.54
CA VAL A 122 -0.14 -2.66 2.43
C VAL A 122 0.32 -1.22 2.51
N ALA A 123 0.96 -0.86 3.62
CA ALA A 123 1.67 0.41 3.72
C ALA A 123 3.01 0.25 4.45
N SER A 124 3.97 1.10 4.09
CA SER A 124 5.26 1.25 4.78
C SER A 124 5.36 2.64 5.39
N LEU A 125 5.72 2.68 6.67
CA LEU A 125 5.86 3.90 7.47
C LEU A 125 7.33 4.11 7.81
N LEU A 126 7.97 5.08 7.15
CA LEU A 126 9.41 5.30 7.30
C LEU A 126 9.71 6.02 8.62
N GLY A 127 10.45 5.41 9.53
CA GLY A 127 10.81 6.01 10.82
C GLY A 127 9.70 5.98 11.87
N ALA A 128 8.62 5.23 11.64
CA ALA A 128 7.60 4.97 12.66
C ALA A 128 8.00 3.73 13.46
N ASP A 129 8.01 3.86 14.80
CA ASP A 129 8.11 2.69 15.67
C ASP A 129 6.81 1.89 15.74
N ILE A 130 6.84 0.79 16.48
CA ILE A 130 5.68 -0.10 16.55
C ILE A 130 4.45 0.57 17.19
N ASN A 131 4.64 1.48 18.14
CA ASN A 131 3.55 2.18 18.79
C ASN A 131 2.95 3.23 17.84
N ASP A 132 3.80 4.01 17.17
CA ASP A 132 3.38 4.98 16.16
C ASP A 132 2.62 4.30 15.01
N ALA A 133 3.14 3.15 14.56
CA ALA A 133 2.52 2.35 13.51
C ALA A 133 1.16 1.78 13.95
N GLN A 134 1.06 1.29 15.19
CA GLN A 134 -0.21 0.81 15.74
C GLN A 134 -1.25 1.93 15.85
N ILE A 135 -0.86 3.12 16.33
CA ILE A 135 -1.73 4.30 16.43
C ILE A 135 -2.21 4.71 15.04
N LYS A 136 -1.31 4.78 14.05
CA LYS A 136 -1.65 5.10 12.67
C LYS A 136 -2.58 4.06 12.04
N ALA A 137 -2.35 2.78 12.30
CA ALA A 137 -3.23 1.71 11.84
C ALA A 137 -4.65 1.83 12.42
N ASP A 138 -4.79 2.15 13.71
CA ASP A 138 -6.12 2.29 14.34
C ASP A 138 -6.83 3.57 13.87
N ASP A 139 -6.11 4.67 13.62
CA ASP A 139 -6.64 5.87 12.98
C ASP A 139 -7.23 5.57 11.60
N ILE A 140 -6.48 4.85 10.75
CA ILE A 140 -6.93 4.42 9.42
C ILE A 140 -8.16 3.51 9.54
N ARG A 141 -8.14 2.54 10.46
CA ARG A 141 -9.26 1.61 10.71
C ARG A 141 -10.54 2.36 11.05
N LYS A 142 -10.48 3.30 11.99
CA LYS A 142 -11.64 4.11 12.41
C LYS A 142 -12.20 4.94 11.25
N LYS A 143 -11.34 5.60 10.48
CA LYS A 143 -11.76 6.37 9.31
C LYS A 143 -12.47 5.52 8.26
N ILE A 144 -12.03 4.28 8.06
CA ILE A 144 -12.66 3.35 7.13
C ILE A 144 -14.02 2.86 7.64
N GLU A 145 -14.13 2.58 8.94
CA GLU A 145 -15.39 2.20 9.60
C GLU A 145 -16.48 3.31 9.48
N GLU A 146 -16.04 4.57 9.40
CA GLU A 146 -16.89 5.75 9.23
C GLU A 146 -17.26 6.05 7.76
N LEU A 147 -16.75 5.28 6.79
CA LEU A 147 -17.07 5.52 5.38
C LEU A 147 -18.55 5.28 5.08
N HIS A 148 -19.06 6.12 4.17
CA HIS A 148 -20.41 6.03 3.64
C HIS A 148 -20.38 5.76 2.13
N PHE A 149 -21.32 4.94 1.66
CA PHE A 149 -21.44 4.49 0.28
C PHE A 149 -22.81 4.90 -0.26
N ASP A 150 -22.83 5.81 -1.23
CA ASP A 150 -24.09 6.37 -1.77
C ASP A 150 -24.84 5.31 -2.59
N GLU A 151 -24.07 4.44 -3.25
CA GLU A 151 -24.50 3.29 -4.03
C GLU A 151 -25.11 2.19 -3.14
N ALA A 152 -24.78 2.17 -1.85
CA ALA A 152 -25.24 1.16 -0.89
C ALA A 152 -25.39 1.77 0.51
N LYS A 153 -26.49 2.47 0.77
CA LYS A 153 -26.70 3.26 2.00
C LYS A 153 -26.58 2.47 3.32
N ASN A 154 -26.85 1.17 3.30
CA ASN A 154 -26.78 0.30 4.48
C ASN A 154 -25.46 -0.49 4.57
N LEU A 155 -24.54 -0.29 3.63
CA LEU A 155 -23.26 -0.98 3.61
C LEU A 155 -22.34 -0.39 4.69
N LYS A 156 -21.86 -1.27 5.57
CA LYS A 156 -20.79 -0.99 6.53
C LYS A 156 -19.57 -1.80 6.14
N VAL A 157 -18.45 -1.10 6.03
CA VAL A 157 -17.16 -1.69 5.67
C VAL A 157 -16.22 -1.47 6.84
N THR A 158 -15.55 -2.54 7.27
CA THR A 158 -14.47 -2.48 8.26
C THR A 158 -13.23 -3.13 7.66
N ILE A 159 -12.09 -2.87 8.29
CA ILE A 159 -10.82 -3.51 7.92
C ILE A 159 -10.16 -4.14 9.14
N SER A 160 -9.50 -5.25 8.90
CA SER A 160 -8.54 -5.84 9.84
C SER A 160 -7.13 -5.42 9.45
N VAL A 161 -6.27 -5.19 10.45
CA VAL A 161 -4.89 -4.74 10.22
C VAL A 161 -3.90 -5.59 11.02
N GLY A 162 -2.82 -6.02 10.36
CA GLY A 162 -1.61 -6.55 10.95
C GLY A 162 -0.48 -5.53 10.90
N VAL A 163 0.28 -5.41 11.99
CA VAL A 163 1.34 -4.40 12.14
C VAL A 163 2.65 -5.06 12.54
N VAL A 164 3.75 -4.68 11.91
CA VAL A 164 5.10 -5.10 12.30
C VAL A 164 6.08 -3.95 12.14
N SER A 165 7.11 -3.88 12.98
CA SER A 165 8.22 -2.94 12.83
C SER A 165 9.49 -3.71 12.47
N SER A 166 10.32 -3.16 11.58
CA SER A 166 11.61 -3.71 11.22
C SER A 166 12.56 -3.69 12.42
N GLU A 167 13.28 -4.78 12.64
CA GLU A 167 14.49 -4.82 13.46
C GLU A 167 15.73 -4.75 12.56
N ALA A 168 16.92 -4.51 13.14
CA ALA A 168 18.16 -4.25 12.40
C ALA A 168 18.55 -5.32 11.36
N ALA A 169 18.05 -6.56 11.49
CA ALA A 169 18.35 -7.67 10.57
C ALA A 169 17.11 -8.23 9.84
N SER A 170 15.95 -7.59 9.95
CA SER A 170 14.72 -8.13 9.37
C SER A 170 14.73 -8.08 7.84
N GLY A 171 14.40 -9.19 7.18
CA GLY A 171 14.17 -9.28 5.73
C GLY A 171 12.76 -8.81 5.36
N PHE A 172 12.58 -8.31 4.14
CA PHE A 172 11.29 -7.86 3.66
C PHE A 172 10.24 -8.98 3.70
N GLU A 173 10.58 -10.16 3.19
CA GLU A 173 9.69 -11.32 3.12
C GLU A 173 9.27 -11.80 4.51
N ASP A 174 10.20 -11.80 5.47
CA ASP A 174 9.93 -12.14 6.86
C ASP A 174 9.01 -11.11 7.53
N LEU A 175 9.22 -9.80 7.29
CA LEU A 175 8.34 -8.75 7.82
C LEU A 175 6.94 -8.85 7.24
N MET A 176 6.80 -9.04 5.92
CA MET A 176 5.50 -9.19 5.29
C MET A 176 4.76 -10.43 5.81
N LYS A 177 5.47 -11.55 6.01
CA LYS A 177 4.89 -12.75 6.63
C LYS A 177 4.39 -12.48 8.05
N LYS A 178 5.18 -11.78 8.87
CA LYS A 178 4.79 -11.40 10.24
C LYS A 178 3.58 -10.47 10.28
N ALA A 179 3.52 -9.52 9.34
CA ALA A 179 2.38 -8.62 9.20
C ALA A 179 1.11 -9.40 8.81
N ASP A 180 1.23 -10.37 7.89
CA ASP A 180 0.14 -11.28 7.52
C ASP A 180 -0.32 -12.17 8.68
N GLU A 181 0.60 -12.75 9.46
CA GLU A 181 0.28 -13.53 10.67
C GLU A 181 -0.49 -12.67 11.70
N ALA A 182 -0.09 -11.41 11.89
CA ALA A 182 -0.80 -10.48 12.76
C ALA A 182 -2.19 -10.11 12.20
N LEU A 183 -2.31 -9.90 10.90
CA LEU A 183 -3.57 -9.64 10.22
C LEU A 183 -4.53 -10.83 10.37
N TYR A 184 -4.04 -12.05 10.20
CA TYR A 184 -4.80 -13.27 10.41
C TYR A 184 -5.35 -13.34 11.84
N LYS A 185 -4.56 -12.98 12.85
CA LYS A 185 -5.02 -12.90 14.25
C LYS A 185 -6.10 -11.83 14.45
N SER A 186 -6.02 -10.69 13.76
CA SER A 186 -7.11 -9.70 13.75
C SER A 186 -8.41 -10.30 13.20
N LYS A 187 -8.33 -11.02 12.08
CA LYS A 187 -9.49 -11.67 11.44
C LYS A 187 -10.11 -12.76 12.33
N GLN A 188 -9.28 -13.58 12.97
CA GLN A 188 -9.74 -14.70 13.80
C GLN A 188 -10.36 -14.26 15.13
N THR A 189 -9.90 -13.14 15.70
CA THR A 189 -10.36 -12.69 17.03
C THR A 189 -11.54 -11.73 16.98
N GLY A 190 -12.17 -11.54 15.82
CA GLY A 190 -13.40 -10.75 15.70
C GLY A 190 -13.35 -9.59 14.70
N ARG A 191 -12.30 -9.49 13.86
CA ARG A 191 -12.18 -8.47 12.80
C ARG A 191 -12.22 -7.03 13.33
N ASN A 192 -12.25 -6.05 12.43
CA ASN A 192 -12.30 -4.62 12.75
C ASN A 192 -11.32 -4.21 13.86
N LYS A 193 -10.07 -4.63 13.73
CA LYS A 193 -9.04 -4.37 14.75
C LYS A 193 -7.64 -4.38 14.19
N VAL A 194 -6.73 -3.86 15.01
CA VAL A 194 -5.30 -3.84 14.76
C VAL A 194 -4.61 -4.83 15.67
N THR A 195 -3.78 -5.70 15.11
CA THR A 195 -2.91 -6.59 15.87
C THR A 195 -1.46 -6.29 15.53
N VAL A 196 -0.66 -6.06 16.56
CA VAL A 196 0.80 -5.98 16.43
C VAL A 196 1.38 -7.38 16.47
N TYR A 197 2.30 -7.67 15.57
CA TYR A 197 3.11 -8.88 15.62
C TYR A 197 4.00 -8.83 16.86
N SER A 198 3.80 -9.78 17.77
CA SER A 198 4.68 -10.04 18.90
C SER A 198 5.17 -11.48 18.80
N LYS A 199 6.48 -11.71 18.93
CA LYS A 199 6.98 -13.07 19.20
C LYS A 199 6.31 -13.55 20.49
N VAL A 200 5.59 -14.67 20.38
CA VAL A 200 5.12 -15.45 21.55
C VAL A 200 6.31 -16.19 22.13
#